data_AF-A0AAW2SHU6-F1
#
_entry.id   AF-A0AAW2SHU6-F1
#
_cell.length_a   1.000
_cell.length_b   1.000
_cell.length_c   1.000
_cell.angle_alpha   90.00
_cell.angle_beta   90.00
_cell.angle_gamma   90.00
#
_symmetry.space_group_name_H-M   'P 1'
#
loop_
_entity.id
_entity.type
_entity.pdbx_description
1 polymer ?
#
loop_
_entity_poly.entity_id
_entity_poly.type
_entity_poly.pdbx_seq_one_letter_code
_entity_poly.pdbx_strand_id
1 'polypeptide(L)'
;MVDSFERAKQQIKLETEMEKKIDTSYQGIYKQFVEIMRSLHVAAVPTVGKPFDPKMHEAIAREESNEFKEGIVIQEFRRGFLSWRSLIKTCNG
;
A
#
# COMPACT_ATOMS: atom_id res chain seq x y z
N MET A 1 -0.32 -0.96 10.63
CA MET A 1 -0.23 0.49 10.91
C MET A 1 -0.39 1.29 9.62
N VAL A 2 0.45 1.11 8.57
CA VAL A 2 0.25 1.80 7.26
C VAL A 2 -1.14 1.57 6.66
N ASP A 3 -1.65 0.33 6.63
CA ASP A 3 -3.02 0.04 6.18
C ASP A 3 -4.09 0.83 6.94
N SER A 4 -3.90 1.01 8.25
CA SER A 4 -4.80 1.80 9.10
C SER A 4 -4.75 3.28 8.72
N PHE A 5 -3.57 3.77 8.34
CA PHE A 5 -3.39 5.15 7.86
C PHE A 5 -4.08 5.39 6.51
N GLU A 6 -3.95 4.45 5.58
CA GLU A 6 -4.58 4.56 4.25
C GLU A 6 -6.11 4.45 4.34
N ARG A 7 -6.64 3.57 5.19
CA ARG A 7 -8.09 3.46 5.43
C ARG A 7 -8.65 4.71 6.08
N ALA A 8 -7.97 5.28 7.06
CA ALA A 8 -8.41 6.53 7.68
C ALA A 8 -8.47 7.67 6.65
N LYS A 9 -7.47 7.78 5.76
CA LYS A 9 -7.47 8.77 4.68
C LYS A 9 -8.67 8.64 3.74
N GLN A 10 -9.13 7.43 3.46
CA GLN A 10 -10.30 7.20 2.61
C GLN A 10 -11.64 7.57 3.28
N GLN A 11 -11.67 7.67 4.62
CA GLN A 11 -12.89 7.95 5.38
C GLN A 11 -13.01 9.40 5.85
N ILE A 12 -11.92 10.17 5.83
CA ILE A 12 -11.93 11.58 6.24
C ILE A 12 -12.64 12.42 5.15
N LYS A 13 -13.81 12.95 5.49
CA LYS A 13 -14.46 14.02 4.72
C LYS A 13 -14.00 15.35 5.32
N LEU A 14 -13.39 16.20 4.51
CA LEU A 14 -12.88 17.50 4.94
C LEU A 14 -13.94 18.57 4.66
N GLU A 15 -14.78 18.88 5.64
CA GLU A 15 -15.86 19.85 5.48
C GLU A 15 -15.54 21.20 6.16
N THR A 16 -14.74 21.19 7.22
CA THR A 16 -14.40 22.38 8.02
C THR A 16 -12.89 22.69 8.06
N GLU A 17 -12.54 23.93 8.33
CA GLU A 17 -11.13 24.39 8.47
C GLU A 17 -10.39 23.68 9.62
N MET A 18 -11.09 23.26 10.69
CA MET A 18 -10.48 22.46 11.76
C MET A 18 -10.09 21.07 11.27
N GLU A 19 -10.93 20.42 10.46
CA GLU A 19 -10.64 19.10 9.88
C GLU A 19 -9.43 19.15 8.94
N LYS A 20 -9.24 20.25 8.19
CA LYS A 20 -8.02 20.46 7.37
C LYS A 20 -6.76 20.56 8.22
N LYS A 21 -6.84 21.18 9.39
CA LYS A 21 -5.72 21.28 10.35
C LYS A 21 -5.34 19.91 10.93
N ILE A 22 -6.35 19.09 11.21
CA ILE A 22 -6.17 17.71 11.68
C ILE A 22 -5.55 16.85 10.58
N ASP A 23 -6.04 16.94 9.33
CA ASP A 23 -5.45 16.23 8.19
C ASP A 23 -3.99 16.64 7.95
N THR A 24 -3.66 17.93 8.04
CA THR A 24 -2.27 18.39 7.89
C THR A 24 -1.34 17.76 8.94
N SER A 25 -1.79 17.71 10.20
CA SER A 25 -1.06 17.07 11.29
C SER A 25 -0.91 15.56 11.05
N TYR A 26 -1.97 14.93 10.55
CA TYR A 26 -2.02 13.51 10.21
C TYR A 26 -1.04 13.15 9.09
N GLN A 27 -1.01 13.94 8.01
CA GLN A 27 -0.05 13.79 6.91
C GLN A 27 1.39 13.96 7.39
N GLY A 28 1.64 14.86 8.35
CA GLY A 28 2.95 15.04 8.96
C GLY A 28 3.46 13.79 9.69
N ILE A 29 2.60 13.14 10.48
CA ILE A 29 2.93 11.88 11.18
C ILE A 29 3.16 10.76 10.17
N TYR A 30 2.30 10.65 9.16
CA TYR A 30 2.47 9.66 8.10
C TYR A 30 3.81 9.81 7.36
N LYS A 31 4.19 11.06 7.03
CA LYS A 31 5.46 11.34 6.36
C LYS A 31 6.66 10.91 7.21
N GLN A 32 6.68 11.25 8.51
CA GLN A 32 7.74 10.81 9.41
C GLN A 32 7.82 9.29 9.50
N PHE A 33 6.66 8.61 9.56
CA PHE A 33 6.62 7.15 9.59
C PHE A 33 7.21 6.53 8.30
N VAL A 34 6.87 7.07 7.13
CA VAL A 34 7.43 6.64 5.84
C VAL A 34 8.93 6.92 5.75
N GLU A 35 9.41 8.05 6.28
CA GLU A 35 10.83 8.37 6.34
C GLU A 35 11.61 7.39 7.23
N ILE A 36 11.07 7.02 8.39
CA ILE A 36 11.67 6.00 9.27
C ILE A 36 11.74 4.66 8.53
N MET A 37 10.67 4.25 7.86
CA MET A 37 10.68 3.02 7.06
C MET A 37 11.76 3.06 5.95
N ARG A 38 11.89 4.19 5.24
CA ARG A 38 12.95 4.36 4.24
C ARG A 38 14.34 4.27 4.85
N SER A 39 14.56 4.87 6.03
CA SER A 39 15.81 4.76 6.78
C SER A 39 16.13 3.32 7.18
N LEU A 40 15.11 2.50 7.43
CA LEU A 40 15.24 1.07 7.70
C LEU A 40 15.34 0.22 6.42
N HIS A 41 15.48 0.86 5.25
CA HIS A 41 15.50 0.22 3.94
C HIS A 41 14.25 -0.62 3.68
N VAL A 42 13.11 -0.20 4.24
CA VAL A 42 11.81 -0.81 4.03
C VAL A 42 11.02 -0.01 3.00
N ALA A 43 10.66 -0.64 1.89
CA ALA A 43 9.88 -0.04 0.83
C ALA A 43 8.56 -0.81 0.62
N ALA A 44 7.50 -0.07 0.29
CA ALA A 44 6.27 -0.66 -0.23
C ALA A 44 6.56 -1.23 -1.62
N VAL A 45 6.01 -2.40 -1.91
CA VAL A 45 6.18 -3.06 -3.22
C VAL A 45 5.04 -2.64 -4.13
N PRO A 46 5.29 -1.90 -5.23
CA PRO A 46 4.27 -1.69 -6.24
C PRO A 46 4.04 -3.02 -6.99
N THR A 47 2.80 -3.51 -6.94
CA THR A 47 2.38 -4.85 -7.34
C THR A 47 1.40 -4.83 -8.51
N VAL A 48 0.48 -3.86 -8.56
CA VAL A 48 -0.44 -3.67 -9.69
C VAL A 48 0.33 -3.42 -10.99
N GLY A 49 -0.04 -4.14 -12.05
CA GLY A 49 0.60 -4.08 -13.37
C GLY A 49 1.89 -4.90 -13.49
N LYS A 50 2.32 -5.61 -12.43
CA LYS A 50 3.48 -6.50 -12.47
C LYS A 50 3.07 -7.99 -12.55
N PRO A 51 3.98 -8.87 -13.02
CA PRO A 51 3.75 -10.31 -12.98
C PRO A 51 3.52 -10.80 -11.55
N PHE A 52 2.59 -11.73 -11.39
CA PHE A 52 2.33 -12.38 -10.12
C PHE A 52 3.52 -13.27 -9.72
N ASP A 53 4.12 -13.01 -8.57
CA ASP A 53 5.16 -13.86 -7.98
C ASP A 53 4.62 -14.53 -6.71
N PRO A 54 4.41 -15.85 -6.67
CA PRO A 54 3.90 -16.57 -5.51
C PRO A 54 4.74 -16.42 -4.23
N LYS A 55 6.02 -16.03 -4.35
CA LYS A 55 6.88 -15.77 -3.19
C LYS A 55 6.59 -14.42 -2.53
N MET A 56 5.99 -13.51 -3.29
CA MET A 56 5.84 -12.09 -2.94
C MET A 56 4.37 -11.70 -2.82
N HIS A 57 3.49 -12.41 -3.53
CA HIS A 57 2.09 -12.11 -3.70
C HIS A 57 1.23 -13.29 -3.24
N GLU A 58 0.19 -12.98 -2.49
CA GLU A 58 -0.86 -13.92 -2.10
C GLU A 58 -2.07 -13.68 -3.01
N ALA A 59 -2.43 -14.68 -3.83
CA ALA A 59 -3.56 -14.57 -4.75
C ALA A 59 -4.89 -14.67 -3.97
N ILE A 60 -5.71 -13.62 -4.03
CA ILE A 60 -7.06 -13.63 -3.44
C ILE A 60 -8.08 -14.10 -4.48
N ALA A 61 -8.01 -13.56 -5.69
CA ALA A 61 -8.97 -13.84 -6.76
C ALA A 61 -8.27 -13.86 -8.13
N ARG A 62 -8.86 -14.57 -9.08
CA ARG A 62 -8.48 -14.50 -10.49
C ARG A 62 -9.65 -13.93 -11.27
N GLU A 63 -9.36 -12.94 -12.10
CA GLU A 63 -10.33 -12.31 -12.98
C GLU A 63 -9.77 -12.29 -14.40
N GLU A 64 -10.63 -12.63 -15.37
CA GLU A 64 -10.29 -12.53 -16.78
C GLU A 64 -10.38 -11.07 -17.20
N SER A 65 -9.30 -10.52 -17.74
CA SER A 65 -9.24 -9.14 -18.23
C SER A 65 -8.82 -9.12 -19.70
N ASN A 66 -9.51 -8.31 -20.51
CA ASN A 66 -9.10 -8.04 -21.88
C ASN A 66 -7.99 -6.97 -21.96
N GLU A 67 -7.72 -6.27 -20.87
CA GLU A 67 -6.73 -5.20 -20.79
C GLU A 67 -5.37 -5.69 -20.29
N PHE A 68 -5.37 -6.67 -19.37
CA PHE A 68 -4.16 -7.20 -18.76
C PHE A 68 -3.91 -8.65 -19.16
N LYS A 69 -2.64 -8.98 -19.44
CA LYS A 69 -2.24 -10.36 -19.76
C LYS A 69 -2.44 -11.27 -18.55
N GLU A 70 -2.69 -12.55 -18.82
CA GLU A 70 -2.79 -13.58 -17.79
C GLU A 70 -1.54 -13.59 -16.91
N GLY A 71 -1.74 -13.68 -15.59
CA GLY A 71 -0.66 -13.65 -14.60
C GLY A 71 -0.16 -12.26 -14.22
N ILE A 72 -0.84 -11.18 -14.61
CA ILE A 72 -0.59 -9.82 -14.11
C ILE A 72 -1.50 -9.53 -12.91
N VAL A 73 -0.94 -8.91 -11.87
CA VAL A 73 -1.73 -8.40 -10.75
C VAL A 73 -2.51 -7.17 -11.21
N ILE A 74 -3.82 -7.28 -11.27
CA ILE A 74 -4.72 -6.18 -11.71
C ILE A 74 -5.18 -5.29 -10.56
N GLN A 75 -5.19 -5.82 -9.33
CA GLN A 75 -5.65 -5.11 -8.15
C GLN A 75 -4.84 -5.53 -6.92
N GLU A 76 -4.61 -4.61 -5.99
CA GLU A 76 -3.98 -4.88 -4.70
C GLU A 76 -4.94 -4.48 -3.57
N PHE A 77 -5.25 -5.43 -2.69
CA PHE A 77 -6.11 -5.20 -1.52
C PHE A 77 -5.31 -4.81 -0.28
N ARG A 78 -4.07 -5.29 -0.17
CA ARG A 78 -3.13 -4.90 0.90
C ARG A 78 -1.71 -4.82 0.36
N ARG A 79 -1.03 -3.74 0.74
CA ARG A 79 0.37 -3.51 0.40
C ARG A 79 1.31 -4.50 1.08
N GLY A 80 2.20 -5.06 0.25
CA GLY A 80 3.38 -5.79 0.69
C GLY A 80 4.53 -4.86 1.02
N PHE A 81 5.43 -5.30 1.91
CA PHE A 81 6.62 -4.54 2.30
C PHE A 81 7.88 -5.40 2.20
N LEU A 82 8.91 -4.84 1.58
CA LEU A 82 10.24 -5.45 1.47
C LEU A 82 11.25 -4.66 2.29
N SER A 83 12.11 -5.36 3.03
CA SER A 83 13.39 -4.81 3.50
C SER A 83 14.51 -5.31 2.59
N TRP A 84 15.62 -4.57 2.52
CA TRP A 84 16.87 -4.98 1.87
C TRP A 84 17.27 -6.44 2.15
N ARG A 85 17.00 -6.96 3.35
CA ARG A 85 17.37 -8.33 3.74
C ARG A 85 16.32 -9.40 3.49
N SER A 86 15.03 -9.07 3.48
CA SER A 86 13.95 -10.07 3.49
C SER A 86 12.57 -9.48 3.17
N LEU A 87 11.68 -10.32 2.63
CA LEU A 87 10.26 -10.03 2.52
C LEU A 87 9.65 -9.96 3.92
N ILE A 88 9.06 -8.80 4.26
CA ILE A 88 8.45 -8.56 5.57
C ILE A 88 6.98 -8.98 5.55
N LYS A 89 6.30 -8.68 4.44
CA LYS A 89 4.87 -8.95 4.28
C LYS A 89 4.55 -9.10 2.81
N THR A 90 3.85 -10.17 2.46
CA THR A 90 3.30 -10.38 1.14
C THR A 90 2.19 -9.36 0.86
N CYS A 91 2.08 -8.94 -0.39
CA CYS A 91 0.89 -8.21 -0.84
C CYS A 91 -0.22 -9.21 -1.14
N ASN A 92 -1.47 -8.77 -1.06
CA ASN A 92 -2.59 -9.61 -1.45
C ASN A 92 -3.34 -8.92 -2.59
N GLY A 93 -3.57 -9.66 -3.68
CA GLY A 93 -4.17 -9.18 -4.93
C GLY A 93 -5.04 -10.26 -5.55
#